data_AF-A0A6N0HVY3-F1
#
_entry.id   AF-A0A6N0HVY3-F1
#
_cell.length_a   1.000
_cell.length_b   1.000
_cell.length_c   1.000
_cell.angle_alpha   90.00
_cell.angle_beta   90.00
_cell.angle_gamma   90.00
#
_symmetry.space_group_name_H-M   'P 1'
#
loop_
_entity.id
_entity.type
_entity.pdbx_description
1 polymer ?
#
loop_
_entity_poly.entity_id
_entity_poly.type
_entity_poly.pdbx_seq_one_letter_code
_entity_poly.pdbx_strand_id
1 'polypeptide(L)' 'MLSQTVLAYQRLGCWQDDPTIPQQAYENLLDVFAYGGAISQRHAYGAAIVAPQG' A
#
# COMPACT_ATOMS: atom_id res chain seq x y z
N MET A 1 -20.35 -13.30 7.88
CA MET A 1 -20.11 -12.83 6.50
C MET A 1 -18.77 -12.12 6.48
N LEU A 2 -17.83 -12.51 5.61
CA LEU A 2 -16.43 -12.02 5.60
C LEU A 2 -16.31 -10.48 5.63
N SER A 3 -17.21 -9.78 4.94
CA SER A 3 -17.27 -8.32 4.90
C SER A 3 -17.45 -7.65 6.26
N GLN A 4 -18.22 -8.24 7.18
CA GLN A 4 -18.41 -7.69 8.53
C GLN A 4 -17.16 -7.87 9.39
N THR A 5 -16.42 -8.96 9.22
CA THR A 5 -15.17 -9.21 9.93
C THR A 5 -14.07 -8.25 9.46
N VAL A 6 -13.99 -7.99 8.15
CA VAL A 6 -13.08 -6.99 7.57
C VAL A 6 -13.40 -5.59 8.09
N LEU A 7 -14.69 -5.20 8.08
CA LEU A 7 -15.13 -3.90 8.62
C LEU A 7 -14.84 -3.74 10.12
N ALA A 8 -15.03 -4.79 10.92
CA ALA A 8 -14.71 -4.75 12.35
C ALA A 8 -13.21 -4.53 12.58
N TYR A 9 -12.35 -5.17 11.79
CA TYR A 9 -10.90 -5.00 11.87
C TYR A 9 -10.45 -3.61 11.40
N GLN A 10 -11.04 -3.09 10.33
CA GLN A 10 -10.76 -1.73 9.85
C GLN A 10 -11.08 -0.66 10.90
N ARG A 11 -12.18 -0.83 11.65
CA ARG A 11 -12.61 0.10 12.71
C ARG A 11 -11.71 0.11 13.95
N LEU A 12 -10.80 -0.85 14.10
CA LEU A 12 -9.81 -0.83 15.18
C LEU A 12 -8.73 0.25 14.96
N GLY A 13 -8.82 1.03 13.88
CA GLY A 13 -7.91 2.13 13.58
C GLY A 13 -6.60 1.66 12.95
N CYS A 14 -6.51 0.40 12.54
CA CYS A 14 -5.31 -0.13 11.90
C CYS A 14 -5.12 0.42 10.48
N TRP A 15 -6.18 0.89 9.82
CA TRP A 15 -6.17 1.30 8.41
C TRP A 15 -6.57 2.77 8.28
N GLN A 16 -5.89 3.49 7.40
CA GLN A 16 -6.32 4.83 6.98
C GLN A 16 -7.50 4.71 6.04
N ASP A 17 -8.45 5.64 6.16
CA ASP A 17 -9.64 5.71 5.31
C ASP A 17 -9.28 6.07 3.86
N ASP A 18 -8.21 6.85 3.68
CA ASP A 18 -7.66 7.21 2.38
C ASP A 18 -6.74 6.09 1.85
N PRO A 19 -7.11 5.41 0.75
CA PRO A 19 -6.27 4.37 0.15
C PRO A 19 -5.16 4.94 -0.74
N THR A 20 -5.02 6.27 -0.83
CA THR A 20 -3.99 6.91 -1.65
C THR A 20 -2.61 6.58 -1.12
N ILE A 21 -1.75 6.04 -1.98
CA ILE A 21 -0.35 5.77 -1.66
C ILE A 21 0.46 6.97 -2.16
N PRO A 22 1.01 7.84 -1.30
CA PRO A 22 1.83 8.94 -1.78
C PRO A 22 3.12 8.42 -2.42
N GLN A 23 3.51 9.01 -3.55
CA GLN A 23 4.68 8.58 -4.32
C GLN A 23 5.96 8.51 -3.48
N GLN A 24 6.17 9.48 -2.58
CA GLN A 24 7.34 9.47 -1.71
C GLN A 24 7.35 8.29 -0.73
N ALA A 25 6.20 7.88 -0.21
CA ALA A 25 6.11 6.69 0.63
C ALA A 25 6.40 5.42 -0.16
N TYR A 26 5.93 5.34 -1.40
CA TYR A 26 6.22 4.23 -2.31
C TYR A 26 7.73 4.11 -2.58
N GLU A 27 8.40 5.20 -2.95
CA GLU A 27 9.84 5.20 -3.21
C GLU A 27 10.66 4.82 -1.97
N ASN A 28 10.27 5.32 -0.79
CA ASN A 28 10.90 4.95 0.47
C ASN A 28 10.74 3.45 0.77
N LEU A 29 9.55 2.88 0.53
CA LEU A 29 9.31 1.45 0.72
C LEU A 29 10.13 0.61 -0.26
N LEU A 30 10.24 1.01 -1.52
CA LEU A 30 11.11 0.34 -2.49
C LEU A 30 12.57 0.29 -2.01
N ASP A 31 13.04 1.35 -1.33
CA ASP A 31 14.39 1.38 -0.79
C ASP A 31 14.59 0.37 0.34
N VAL A 32 13.64 0.33 1.28
CA VAL A 32 13.64 -0.64 2.38
C VAL A 32 13.57 -2.09 1.85
N PHE A 33 12.73 -2.36 0.86
CA PHE A 33 12.60 -3.69 0.27
C PHE A 33 13.82 -4.08 -0.57
N ALA A 34 14.44 -3.13 -1.28
CA ALA A 34 15.69 -3.37 -1.99
C ALA A 34 16.83 -3.67 -1.01
N TYR A 35 16.93 -2.89 0.07
CA TYR A 35 17.91 -3.13 1.13
C TYR A 35 17.73 -4.50 1.81
N GLY A 36 16.48 -4.87 2.10
CA GLY A 36 16.14 -6.18 2.66
C GLY A 36 16.23 -7.36 1.68
N GLY A 37 16.54 -7.11 0.40
CA GLY A 37 16.59 -8.14 -0.65
C GLY A 37 15.24 -8.76 -1.00
N ALA A 38 14.13 -8.14 -0.59
CA ALA A 38 12.78 -8.64 -0.83
C ALA A 38 12.30 -8.42 -2.27
N ILE A 39 12.94 -7.50 -3.00
CA ILE A 39 12.67 -7.24 -4.42
C ILE A 39 13.95 -7.39 -5.23
N SER A 40 13.83 -7.99 -6.41
CA SER A 40 14.92 -8.11 -7.37
C SER A 40 14.92 -6.97 -8.41
N GLN A 41 13.82 -6.23 -8.52
CA GLN A 41 13.63 -5.14 -9.48
C GLN A 41 12.71 -4.06 -8.91
N ARG A 42 12.99 -2.79 -9.24
CA ARG A 42 12.14 -1.63 -8.91
C ARG A 42 11.20 -1.32 -10.07
N HIS A 43 9.91 -1.17 -9.77
CA HIS A 43 8.91 -0.66 -10.71
C HIS A 43 8.65 0.81 -10.42
N ALA A 44 8.46 1.63 -11.46
CA ALA A 44 8.09 3.02 -11.27
C ALA A 44 6.67 3.12 -10.68
N TYR A 45 6.43 4.13 -9.84
CA TYR A 45 5.13 4.36 -9.21
C TYR A 45 3.95 4.26 -10.18
N GLY A 46 4.00 4.93 -11.33
CA GLY A 46 2.91 4.91 -12.32
C GLY A 46 2.71 3.57 -13.05
N ALA A 47 3.65 2.62 -12.94
CA ALA A 47 3.50 1.27 -13.47
C ALA A 47 2.87 0.30 -12.45
N ALA A 48 2.92 0.63 -11.16
CA ALA A 48 2.47 -0.24 -10.07
C ALA A 48 1.22 0.30 -9.35
N ILE A 49 1.03 1.61 -9.31
CA ILE A 49 -0.04 2.27 -8.57
C ILE A 49 -1.02 2.90 -9.54
N VAL A 50 -2.30 2.59 -9.34
CA VAL A 50 -3.42 3.19 -10.05
C VAL A 50 -4.25 3.94 -9.03
N ALA A 51 -4.73 5.13 -9.40
CA ALA A 51 -5.61 5.89 -8.53
C ALA A 51 -6.89 5.08 -8.25
N PRO A 52 -7.40 5.08 -7.01
CA PRO A 52 -8.65 4.44 -6.68
C PRO A 52 -9.75 5.02 -7.58
N GLN A 53 -10.51 4.15 -8.21
CA GLN A 53 -11.65 4.55 -9.04
C GLN A 53 -12.77 4.93 -8.07
N GLY A 54 -13.07 6.23 -8.00
CA GLY A 54 -14.09 6.78 -7.09
C GLY A 54 -15.49 6.27 -7.37
#